data_AF-A0A9J7H9A1-F1
#
_entry.id   AF-A0A9J7H9A1-F1
#
_cell.length_a   1.000
_cell.length_b   1.000
_cell.length_c   1.000
_cell.angle_alpha   90.00
_cell.angle_beta   90.00
_cell.angle_gamma   90.00
#
_symmetry.space_group_name_H-M   'P 1'
#
loop_
_entity.id
_entity.type
_entity.pdbx_description
1 polymer ?
#
loop_
_entity_poly.entity_id
_entity_poly.type
_entity_poly.pdbx_seq_one_letter_code
_entity_poly.pdbx_strand_id
1 'polypeptide(L)'
;MVDVGCIQELRLSQWCLQYMAHIFPYLGQMRHLRTLILEIIRQLFTSDAAAEPEWISLLLSQFSKLPCLQNLCVNDVYFLTGCLEEWLRCLNNPLVTLSITYCRLSQSDLRYLSQCLVICELKHLNLSGVELSNSCPKLLGVLLERLKSTLQTLELEQCNLKDPHFNAILPALTQCSQLTKINFYRNDISLLVLKNLLHHTAKMRRLTQELYPAPLECYDYFTILRDKFIQLCPELLDILRVERQPRKVSFATRACFVCFKSCFYDHKARLCLCSYAG
;
A
#
# COMPACT_ATOMS: atom_id res chain seq x y z
N MET A 1 -30.42 -21.19 -2.16
CA MET A 1 -30.39 -19.71 -2.12
C MET A 1 -29.52 -19.33 -0.94
N VAL A 2 -28.49 -18.50 -1.13
CA VAL A 2 -27.60 -18.08 -0.03
C VAL A 2 -28.31 -16.99 0.77
N ASP A 3 -28.36 -17.11 2.10
CA ASP A 3 -28.81 -16.02 2.96
C ASP A 3 -27.73 -14.93 2.99
N VAL A 4 -28.03 -13.81 2.34
CA VAL A 4 -27.12 -12.66 2.26
C VAL A 4 -26.85 -12.04 3.63
N GLY A 5 -27.72 -12.25 4.61
CA GLY A 5 -27.53 -11.79 5.99
C GLY A 5 -26.31 -12.43 6.66
N CYS A 6 -25.96 -13.67 6.33
CA CYS A 6 -24.84 -14.38 6.96
C CYS A 6 -23.46 -14.06 6.36
N ILE A 7 -23.39 -13.28 5.27
CA ILE A 7 -22.14 -13.00 4.56
C ILE A 7 -21.28 -12.03 5.39
N GLN A 8 -20.06 -12.44 5.73
CA GLN A 8 -19.09 -11.61 6.47
C GLN A 8 -17.94 -11.10 5.59
N GLU A 9 -17.66 -11.79 4.48
CA GLU A 9 -16.64 -11.39 3.51
C GLU A 9 -17.22 -11.52 2.09
N LEU A 10 -17.01 -10.48 1.29
CA LEU A 10 -17.40 -10.45 -0.12
C LEU A 10 -16.20 -10.01 -0.95
N ARG A 11 -15.84 -10.84 -1.93
CA ARG A 11 -14.86 -10.51 -2.96
C ARG A 11 -15.54 -10.41 -4.32
N LEU A 12 -15.33 -9.28 -4.98
CA LEU A 12 -15.82 -8.98 -6.32
C LEU A 12 -14.59 -8.73 -7.18
N SER A 13 -14.21 -9.72 -7.98
CA SER A 13 -12.94 -9.73 -8.73
C SER A 13 -13.16 -10.00 -10.22
N GLN A 14 -12.50 -9.24 -11.09
CA GLN A 14 -12.53 -9.38 -12.56
C GLN A 14 -13.90 -9.08 -13.20
N TRP A 15 -14.62 -8.09 -12.68
CA TRP A 15 -15.94 -7.71 -13.19
C TRP A 15 -15.91 -6.38 -13.94
N CYS A 16 -16.90 -6.20 -14.80
CA CYS A 16 -17.21 -4.89 -15.39
C CYS A 16 -18.30 -4.22 -14.57
N LEU A 17 -18.19 -2.89 -14.38
CA LEU A 17 -19.07 -2.13 -13.50
C LEU A 17 -20.57 -2.28 -13.86
N GLN A 18 -20.88 -2.37 -15.16
CA GLN A 18 -22.24 -2.59 -15.68
C GLN A 18 -22.89 -3.87 -15.14
N TYR A 19 -22.14 -4.97 -15.04
CA TYR A 19 -22.66 -6.24 -14.51
C TYR A 19 -22.77 -6.21 -12.99
N MET A 20 -21.90 -5.42 -12.34
CA MET A 20 -21.91 -5.20 -10.90
C MET A 20 -23.14 -4.41 -10.44
N ALA A 21 -23.70 -3.54 -11.29
CA ALA A 21 -24.88 -2.74 -10.97
C ALA A 21 -26.06 -3.61 -10.47
N HIS A 22 -26.22 -4.82 -11.01
CA HIS A 22 -27.25 -5.76 -10.59
C HIS A 22 -27.00 -6.39 -9.21
N ILE A 23 -25.75 -6.38 -8.74
CA ILE A 23 -25.35 -6.97 -7.45
C ILE A 23 -25.45 -5.94 -6.32
N PHE A 24 -25.26 -4.65 -6.61
CA PHE A 24 -25.28 -3.59 -5.61
C PHE A 24 -26.53 -3.58 -4.71
N PRO A 25 -27.77 -3.79 -5.20
CA PRO A 25 -28.94 -3.86 -4.33
C PRO A 25 -28.87 -4.94 -3.23
N TYR A 26 -28.11 -6.01 -3.46
CA TYR A 26 -27.90 -7.08 -2.48
C TYR A 26 -26.76 -6.77 -1.52
N LEU A 27 -25.77 -5.99 -1.94
CA LEU A 27 -24.66 -5.57 -1.08
C LEU A 27 -25.16 -4.89 0.19
N GLY A 28 -26.11 -3.95 0.05
CA GLY A 28 -26.70 -3.26 1.20
C GLY A 28 -27.56 -4.13 2.13
N GLN A 29 -27.84 -5.38 1.74
CA GLN A 29 -28.57 -6.35 2.58
C GLN A 29 -27.61 -7.18 3.45
N MET A 30 -26.31 -7.20 3.13
CA MET A 30 -25.27 -7.94 3.85
C MET A 30 -24.85 -7.19 5.12
N ARG A 31 -25.76 -7.06 6.09
CA ARG A 31 -25.57 -6.23 7.30
C ARG A 31 -24.43 -6.70 8.20
N HIS A 32 -24.02 -7.96 8.09
CA HIS A 32 -22.91 -8.55 8.84
C HIS A 32 -21.57 -8.55 8.08
N LEU A 33 -21.53 -7.93 6.89
CA LEU A 33 -20.31 -7.83 6.09
C LEU A 33 -19.23 -7.03 6.83
N ARG A 34 -18.09 -7.65 7.08
CA ARG A 34 -16.91 -7.06 7.72
C ARG A 34 -15.80 -6.73 6.74
N THR A 35 -15.70 -7.50 5.66
CA THR A 35 -14.65 -7.38 4.66
C THR A 35 -15.25 -7.26 3.27
N LEU A 36 -14.93 -6.17 2.58
CA LEU A 36 -15.28 -5.95 1.18
C LEU A 36 -13.99 -5.84 0.36
N ILE A 37 -13.88 -6.70 -0.65
CA ILE A 37 -12.73 -6.75 -1.56
C ILE A 37 -13.24 -6.50 -2.98
N LEU A 38 -12.77 -5.41 -3.58
CA LEU A 38 -13.04 -5.03 -4.96
C LEU A 38 -11.72 -5.13 -5.75
N GLU A 39 -11.69 -5.94 -6.79
CA GLU A 39 -10.45 -6.29 -7.49
C GLU A 39 -10.66 -6.31 -9.00
N ILE A 40 -9.76 -5.66 -9.74
CA ILE A 40 -9.74 -5.67 -11.21
C ILE A 40 -11.12 -5.28 -11.76
N ILE A 41 -11.62 -4.12 -11.34
CA ILE A 41 -12.85 -3.56 -11.92
C ILE A 41 -12.41 -2.60 -13.01
N ARG A 42 -12.66 -3.00 -14.26
CA ARG A 42 -12.15 -2.32 -15.46
C ARG A 42 -13.24 -1.56 -16.18
N GLN A 43 -12.84 -0.48 -16.85
CA GLN A 43 -13.66 0.19 -17.84
C GLN A 43 -13.59 -0.61 -19.15
N LEU A 44 -14.73 -0.98 -19.72
CA LEU A 44 -14.78 -1.51 -21.08
C LEU A 44 -14.77 -0.33 -22.06
N PHE A 45 -14.00 -0.43 -23.14
CA PHE A 45 -13.99 0.58 -24.21
C PHE A 45 -15.37 0.81 -24.87
N THR A 46 -16.33 -0.09 -24.62
CA THR A 46 -17.69 -0.07 -25.18
C THR A 46 -18.76 0.28 -24.15
N SER A 47 -18.40 0.70 -22.93
CA SER A 47 -19.42 1.05 -21.92
C SER A 47 -20.14 2.34 -22.30
N ASP A 48 -21.45 2.38 -22.06
CA ASP A 48 -22.21 3.62 -22.10
C ASP A 48 -21.68 4.56 -21.00
N ALA A 49 -20.79 5.47 -21.39
CA ALA A 49 -20.15 6.42 -20.48
C ALA A 49 -21.17 7.30 -19.73
N ALA A 50 -22.40 7.41 -20.24
CA ALA A 50 -23.46 8.18 -19.57
C ALA A 50 -24.01 7.50 -18.31
N ALA A 51 -24.02 6.16 -18.25
CA ALA A 51 -24.57 5.40 -17.12
C ALA A 51 -23.55 5.15 -15.98
N GLU A 52 -22.25 5.36 -16.24
CA GLU A 52 -21.18 5.11 -15.28
C GLU A 52 -21.34 5.89 -13.95
N PRO A 53 -21.64 7.20 -13.95
CA PRO A 53 -21.85 7.95 -12.70
C PRO A 53 -23.00 7.38 -11.86
N GLU A 54 -24.06 6.88 -12.51
CA GLU A 54 -25.20 6.27 -11.83
C GLU A 54 -24.82 4.96 -11.15
N TRP A 55 -24.02 4.11 -11.79
CA TRP A 55 -23.54 2.86 -11.19
C TRP A 55 -22.58 3.10 -10.03
N ILE A 56 -21.70 4.09 -10.13
CA ILE A 56 -20.82 4.49 -9.02
C ILE A 56 -21.68 5.00 -7.85
N SER A 57 -22.64 5.88 -8.11
CA SER A 57 -23.58 6.36 -7.10
C SER A 57 -24.36 5.21 -6.45
N LEU A 58 -24.82 4.24 -7.26
CA LEU A 58 -25.52 3.06 -6.76
C LEU A 58 -24.65 2.21 -5.84
N LEU A 59 -23.37 1.99 -6.18
CA LEU A 59 -22.40 1.30 -5.32
C LEU A 59 -22.22 2.03 -3.99
N LEU A 60 -21.93 3.33 -4.06
CA LEU A 60 -21.67 4.17 -2.90
C LEU A 60 -22.87 4.26 -1.96
N SER A 61 -24.09 4.28 -2.50
CA SER A 61 -25.32 4.25 -1.72
C SER A 61 -25.49 2.97 -0.88
N GLN A 62 -24.76 1.90 -1.18
CA GLN A 62 -24.78 0.67 -0.38
C GLN A 62 -23.78 0.71 0.77
N PHE A 63 -22.71 1.49 0.69
CA PHE A 63 -21.67 1.55 1.72
C PHE A 63 -22.25 2.00 3.07
N SER A 64 -23.19 2.95 3.04
CA SER A 64 -23.91 3.42 4.22
C SER A 64 -24.83 2.37 4.87
N LYS A 65 -25.10 1.27 4.16
CA LYS A 65 -25.91 0.14 4.65
C LYS A 65 -25.06 -1.02 5.18
N LEU A 66 -23.73 -0.84 5.29
CA LEU A 66 -22.80 -1.84 5.80
C LEU A 66 -22.31 -1.49 7.22
N PRO A 67 -23.13 -1.68 8.27
CA PRO A 67 -22.83 -1.23 9.62
C PRO A 67 -21.75 -2.05 10.33
N CYS A 68 -21.21 -3.10 9.72
CA CYS A 68 -20.14 -3.93 10.29
C CYS A 68 -18.83 -3.86 9.50
N LEU A 69 -18.77 -3.06 8.43
CA LEU A 69 -17.60 -3.02 7.56
C LEU A 69 -16.40 -2.46 8.31
N GLN A 70 -15.31 -3.22 8.32
CA GLN A 70 -14.05 -2.89 9.01
C GLN A 70 -12.84 -3.03 8.08
N ASN A 71 -12.94 -3.82 7.01
CA ASN A 71 -11.86 -4.04 6.07
C ASN A 71 -12.33 -3.68 4.66
N LEU A 72 -11.69 -2.68 4.06
CA LEU A 72 -11.92 -2.28 2.68
C LEU A 72 -10.66 -2.51 1.87
N CYS A 73 -10.73 -3.41 0.89
CA CYS A 73 -9.65 -3.72 -0.03
C CYS A 73 -10.08 -3.36 -1.45
N VAL A 74 -9.35 -2.46 -2.09
CA VAL A 74 -9.58 -1.99 -3.45
C VAL A 74 -8.28 -2.23 -4.24
N ASN A 75 -8.36 -3.01 -5.31
CA ASN A 75 -7.22 -3.38 -6.13
C ASN A 75 -7.56 -3.15 -7.61
N ASP A 76 -6.77 -2.32 -8.31
CA ASP A 76 -6.94 -2.08 -9.75
C ASP A 76 -8.39 -1.70 -10.14
N VAL A 77 -8.94 -0.71 -9.42
CA VAL A 77 -10.28 -0.13 -9.67
C VAL A 77 -10.11 1.27 -10.27
N TYR A 78 -10.55 1.45 -11.52
CA TYR A 78 -10.24 2.65 -12.31
C TYR A 78 -10.94 3.93 -11.82
N PHE A 79 -12.18 3.81 -11.35
CA PHE A 79 -13.04 4.93 -10.96
C PHE A 79 -12.86 5.38 -9.50
N LEU A 80 -11.80 4.93 -8.82
CA LEU A 80 -11.47 5.44 -7.48
C LEU A 80 -10.86 6.84 -7.54
N THR A 81 -10.20 7.18 -8.65
CA THR A 81 -9.46 8.44 -8.81
C THR A 81 -10.36 9.65 -8.64
N GLY A 82 -10.07 10.50 -7.65
CA GLY A 82 -10.84 11.72 -7.37
C GLY A 82 -12.14 11.49 -6.61
N CYS A 83 -12.47 10.24 -6.24
CA CYS A 83 -13.72 9.89 -5.57
C CYS A 83 -13.51 9.31 -4.17
N LEU A 84 -12.27 9.30 -3.62
CA LEU A 84 -12.01 8.61 -2.36
C LEU A 84 -12.80 9.21 -1.19
N GLU A 85 -13.08 10.52 -1.25
CA GLU A 85 -13.91 11.20 -0.27
C GLU A 85 -15.32 10.60 -0.20
N GLU A 86 -15.98 10.45 -1.33
CA GLU A 86 -17.34 9.91 -1.40
C GLU A 86 -17.40 8.46 -0.90
N TRP A 87 -16.38 7.66 -1.22
CA TRP A 87 -16.26 6.29 -0.74
C TRP A 87 -16.17 6.20 0.77
N LEU A 88 -15.29 6.99 1.37
CA LEU A 88 -15.04 6.92 2.81
C LEU A 88 -16.12 7.63 3.62
N ARG A 89 -16.70 8.71 3.10
CA ARG A 89 -17.78 9.46 3.76
C ARG A 89 -19.05 8.63 3.95
N CYS A 90 -19.30 7.66 3.06
CA CYS A 90 -20.44 6.76 3.17
C CYS A 90 -20.26 5.66 4.23
N LEU A 91 -19.09 5.52 4.85
CA LEU A 91 -18.84 4.51 5.87
C LEU A 91 -19.21 5.01 7.27
N ASN A 92 -19.98 4.21 8.01
CA ASN A 92 -20.45 4.57 9.35
C ASN A 92 -19.51 4.13 10.49
N ASN A 93 -18.54 3.27 10.20
CA ASN A 93 -17.66 2.68 11.22
C ASN A 93 -16.19 2.94 10.90
N PRO A 94 -15.34 3.10 11.92
CA PRO A 94 -13.90 3.13 11.72
C PRO A 94 -13.39 1.84 11.08
N LEU A 95 -12.55 1.99 10.06
CA LEU A 95 -11.87 0.87 9.42
C LEU A 95 -10.71 0.38 10.30
N VAL A 96 -10.51 -0.93 10.29
CA VAL A 96 -9.32 -1.61 10.83
C VAL A 96 -8.28 -1.82 9.74
N THR A 97 -8.73 -2.11 8.52
CA THR A 97 -7.87 -2.32 7.34
C THR A 97 -8.34 -1.45 6.18
N LEU A 98 -7.40 -0.71 5.60
CA LEU A 98 -7.58 -0.05 4.31
C LEU A 98 -6.44 -0.47 3.39
N SER A 99 -6.81 -1.12 2.29
CA SER A 99 -5.87 -1.53 1.25
C SER A 99 -6.33 -0.93 -0.08
N ILE A 100 -5.59 0.02 -0.63
CA ILE A 100 -5.82 0.60 -1.96
C ILE A 100 -4.56 0.30 -2.77
N THR A 101 -4.67 -0.59 -3.75
CA THR A 101 -3.48 -1.11 -4.46
C THR A 101 -3.65 -1.04 -5.97
N TYR A 102 -2.60 -0.64 -6.67
CA TYR A 102 -2.61 -0.44 -8.13
C TYR A 102 -3.75 0.47 -8.65
N CYS A 103 -4.32 1.31 -7.78
CA CYS A 103 -5.26 2.36 -8.14
C CYS A 103 -4.52 3.68 -8.37
N ARG A 104 -5.16 4.59 -9.12
CA ARG A 104 -4.72 5.98 -9.19
C ARG A 104 -5.41 6.77 -8.07
N LEU A 105 -4.64 7.57 -7.35
CA LEU A 105 -5.14 8.54 -6.38
C LEU A 105 -4.67 9.94 -6.78
N SER A 106 -5.59 10.89 -6.73
CA SER A 106 -5.30 12.31 -6.90
C SER A 106 -4.70 12.91 -5.63
N GLN A 107 -4.15 14.12 -5.72
CA GLN A 107 -3.68 14.84 -4.55
C GLN A 107 -4.82 15.17 -3.57
N SER A 108 -6.04 15.43 -4.07
CA SER A 108 -7.23 15.64 -3.24
C SER A 108 -7.62 14.37 -2.49
N ASP A 109 -7.53 13.20 -3.12
CA ASP A 109 -7.81 11.92 -2.43
C ASP A 109 -6.86 11.72 -1.25
N LEU A 110 -5.55 11.93 -1.45
CA LEU A 110 -4.55 11.79 -0.38
C LEU A 110 -4.76 12.83 0.72
N ARG A 111 -5.10 14.07 0.35
CA ARG A 111 -5.42 15.13 1.32
C ARG A 111 -6.64 14.73 2.15
N TYR A 112 -7.72 14.29 1.53
CA TYR A 112 -8.91 13.82 2.22
C TYR A 112 -8.61 12.63 3.13
N LEU A 113 -7.86 11.64 2.63
CA LEU A 113 -7.45 10.47 3.42
C LEU A 113 -6.72 10.90 4.69
N SER A 114 -5.80 11.87 4.60
CA SER A 114 -5.10 12.42 5.77
C SER A 114 -6.00 13.20 6.75
N GLN A 115 -7.24 13.51 6.36
CA GLN A 115 -8.23 14.25 7.15
C GLN A 115 -9.38 13.37 7.67
N CYS A 116 -9.64 12.23 7.02
CA CYS A 116 -10.79 11.37 7.27
C CYS A 116 -10.78 10.73 8.67
N LEU A 117 -11.90 10.80 9.40
CA LEU A 117 -12.04 10.22 10.75
C LEU A 117 -12.22 8.69 10.72
N VAL A 118 -12.78 8.15 9.63
CA VAL A 118 -13.02 6.70 9.45
C VAL A 118 -11.72 5.89 9.53
N ILE A 119 -10.58 6.50 9.26
CA ILE A 119 -9.29 5.81 9.26
C ILE A 119 -8.50 5.92 10.57
N CYS A 120 -8.96 6.67 11.57
CA CYS A 120 -8.18 6.91 12.80
C CYS A 120 -7.80 5.63 13.57
N GLU A 121 -8.61 4.58 13.43
CA GLU A 121 -8.43 3.29 14.11
C GLU A 121 -7.72 2.24 13.22
N LEU A 122 -7.16 2.65 12.07
CA LEU A 122 -6.50 1.72 11.16
C LEU A 122 -5.31 1.03 11.82
N LYS A 123 -5.31 -0.29 11.74
CA LYS A 123 -4.17 -1.14 12.09
C LYS A 123 -3.35 -1.52 10.86
N HIS A 124 -3.98 -1.56 9.69
CA HIS A 124 -3.33 -1.98 8.46
C HIS A 124 -3.61 -0.99 7.34
N LEU A 125 -2.54 -0.35 6.83
CA LEU A 125 -2.59 0.53 5.67
C LEU A 125 -1.72 -0.05 4.56
N ASN A 126 -2.32 -0.29 3.40
CA ASN A 126 -1.60 -0.74 2.21
C ASN A 126 -1.92 0.19 1.02
N LEU A 127 -0.91 0.91 0.53
CA LEU A 127 -0.96 1.75 -0.67
C LEU A 127 -0.09 1.21 -1.82
N SER A 128 0.42 -0.01 -1.67
CA SER A 128 0.67 -1.02 -2.72
C SER A 128 0.59 -0.56 -4.19
N GLY A 129 1.62 -0.01 -4.82
CA GLY A 129 1.58 0.28 -6.25
C GLY A 129 0.78 1.52 -6.66
N VAL A 130 0.31 2.34 -5.71
CA VAL A 130 -0.24 3.67 -5.97
C VAL A 130 0.91 4.65 -6.26
N GLU A 131 0.83 5.44 -7.33
CA GLU A 131 1.86 6.44 -7.63
C GLU A 131 1.77 7.65 -6.69
N LEU A 132 2.70 7.70 -5.72
CA LEU A 132 2.78 8.77 -4.72
C LEU A 132 3.91 9.78 -5.02
N SER A 133 4.67 9.59 -6.11
CA SER A 133 5.78 10.44 -6.54
C SER A 133 5.39 11.91 -6.70
N ASN A 134 4.23 12.16 -7.30
CA ASN A 134 3.67 13.49 -7.56
C ASN A 134 2.93 14.07 -6.34
N SER A 135 2.72 13.27 -5.30
CA SER A 135 2.07 13.74 -4.07
C SER A 135 3.02 14.60 -3.24
N CYS A 136 2.46 15.53 -2.46
CA CYS A 136 3.25 16.29 -1.51
C CYS A 136 3.79 15.34 -0.41
N PRO A 137 5.12 15.20 -0.23
CA PRO A 137 5.73 14.33 0.77
C PRO A 137 5.13 14.47 2.18
N LYS A 138 4.76 15.70 2.55
CA LYS A 138 4.17 16.02 3.85
C LYS A 138 2.82 15.35 4.09
N LEU A 139 2.02 15.08 3.04
CA LEU A 139 0.71 14.43 3.19
C LEU A 139 0.83 13.02 3.77
N LEU A 140 1.83 12.25 3.34
CA LEU A 140 2.09 10.92 3.91
C LEU A 140 2.55 11.02 5.36
N GLY A 141 3.37 12.02 5.70
CA GLY A 141 3.76 12.28 7.09
C GLY A 141 2.56 12.58 7.98
N VAL A 142 1.66 13.47 7.54
CA VAL A 142 0.41 13.80 8.26
C VAL A 142 -0.50 12.58 8.42
N LEU A 143 -0.62 11.76 7.39
CA LEU A 143 -1.39 10.52 7.46
C LEU A 143 -0.82 9.58 8.54
N LEU A 144 0.49 9.32 8.53
CA LEU A 144 1.11 8.44 9.53
C LEU A 144 1.03 9.00 10.95
N GLU A 145 1.15 10.32 11.11
CA GLU A 145 1.07 10.98 12.41
C GLU A 145 -0.28 10.72 13.10
N ARG A 146 -1.36 10.63 12.32
CA ARG A 146 -2.69 10.28 12.84
C ARG A 146 -2.82 8.82 13.24
N LEU A 147 -2.08 7.94 12.59
CA LEU A 147 -2.15 6.49 12.80
C LEU A 147 -1.10 6.00 13.81
N LYS A 148 -0.28 6.89 14.39
CA LYS A 148 0.88 6.51 15.19
C LYS A 148 0.56 5.65 16.44
N SER A 149 -0.65 5.75 16.98
CA SER A 149 -1.08 4.96 18.13
C SER A 149 -1.67 3.60 17.76
N THR A 150 -2.12 3.40 16.52
CA THR A 150 -2.95 2.26 16.10
C THR A 150 -2.29 1.41 15.02
N LEU A 151 -1.46 1.99 14.16
CA LEU A 151 -0.88 1.34 12.98
C LEU A 151 0.07 0.20 13.36
N GLN A 152 -0.22 -0.99 12.83
CA GLN A 152 0.57 -2.21 13.02
C GLN A 152 1.28 -2.65 11.75
N THR A 153 0.69 -2.37 10.59
CA THR A 153 1.24 -2.72 9.26
C THR A 153 1.16 -1.52 8.34
N LEU A 154 2.30 -1.17 7.73
CA LEU A 154 2.41 -0.17 6.67
C LEU A 154 3.02 -0.80 5.42
N GLU A 155 2.29 -0.78 4.31
CA GLU A 155 2.77 -1.27 3.02
C GLU A 155 2.69 -0.17 1.97
N LEU A 156 3.86 0.30 1.54
CA LEU A 156 4.05 1.31 0.50
C LEU A 156 4.98 0.75 -0.58
N GLU A 157 4.82 -0.51 -0.97
CA GLU A 157 5.65 -1.11 -2.02
C GLU A 157 5.34 -0.47 -3.38
N GLN A 158 6.36 -0.25 -4.21
CA GLN A 158 6.18 0.23 -5.58
C GLN A 158 5.36 1.54 -5.68
N CYS A 159 5.50 2.44 -4.70
CA CYS A 159 4.77 3.69 -4.64
C CYS A 159 5.47 4.86 -5.34
N ASN A 160 6.61 4.60 -5.99
CA ASN A 160 7.49 5.62 -6.60
C ASN A 160 7.92 6.70 -5.59
N LEU A 161 8.12 6.31 -4.32
CA LEU A 161 8.64 7.20 -3.28
C LEU A 161 10.11 7.48 -3.53
N LYS A 162 10.53 8.71 -3.23
CA LYS A 162 11.91 9.21 -3.35
C LYS A 162 12.43 9.71 -2.00
N ASP A 163 13.70 10.09 -1.96
CA ASP A 163 14.37 10.65 -0.78
C ASP A 163 13.53 11.70 -0.02
N PRO A 164 12.89 12.71 -0.66
CA PRO A 164 12.05 13.68 0.05
C PRO A 164 10.85 13.05 0.75
N HIS A 165 10.26 12.00 0.17
CA HIS A 165 9.13 11.28 0.77
C HIS A 165 9.57 10.52 2.02
N PHE A 166 10.68 9.77 1.94
CA PHE A 166 11.21 9.05 3.10
C PHE A 166 11.59 10.00 4.24
N ASN A 167 12.26 11.11 3.93
CA ASN A 167 12.59 12.14 4.92
C ASN A 167 11.34 12.77 5.56
N ALA A 168 10.27 12.98 4.78
CA ALA A 168 9.03 13.57 5.29
C ALA A 168 8.22 12.63 6.19
N ILE A 169 8.23 11.31 5.92
CA ILE A 169 7.48 10.34 6.73
C ILE A 169 8.21 9.93 8.00
N LEU A 170 9.54 10.07 8.04
CA LEU A 170 10.39 9.54 9.11
C LEU A 170 9.98 10.01 10.53
N PRO A 171 9.67 11.30 10.78
CA PRO A 171 9.29 11.75 12.11
C PRO A 171 8.02 11.08 12.63
N ALA A 172 7.00 10.96 11.79
CA ALA A 172 5.73 10.29 12.15
C ALA A 172 5.90 8.78 12.26
N LEU A 173 6.63 8.16 11.33
CA LEU A 173 6.89 6.72 11.29
C LEU A 173 7.54 6.22 12.59
N THR A 174 8.51 6.96 13.11
CA THR A 174 9.20 6.60 14.36
C THR A 174 8.33 6.70 15.62
N GLN A 175 7.23 7.44 15.55
CA GLN A 175 6.25 7.52 16.63
C GLN A 175 5.20 6.40 16.55
N CYS A 176 5.17 5.60 15.47
CA CYS A 176 4.24 4.49 15.30
C CYS A 176 4.57 3.34 16.27
N SER A 177 4.10 3.47 17.52
CA SER A 177 4.48 2.60 18.63
C SER A 177 3.96 1.17 18.50
N GLN A 178 2.91 0.92 17.71
CA GLN A 178 2.34 -0.41 17.49
C GLN A 178 2.87 -1.08 16.22
N LEU A 179 3.76 -0.42 15.46
CA LEU A 179 4.18 -0.89 14.14
C LEU A 179 5.04 -2.15 14.25
N THR A 180 4.60 -3.19 13.55
CA THR A 180 5.26 -4.51 13.53
C THR A 180 5.73 -4.91 12.13
N LYS A 181 5.12 -4.36 11.07
CA LYS A 181 5.49 -4.63 9.68
C LYS A 181 5.60 -3.35 8.86
N ILE A 182 6.69 -3.22 8.12
CA ILE A 182 6.88 -2.22 7.07
C ILE A 182 7.24 -2.89 5.74
N ASN A 183 6.70 -2.37 4.64
CA ASN A 183 7.10 -2.73 3.30
C ASN A 183 7.34 -1.49 2.45
N PHE A 184 8.60 -1.28 2.07
CA PHE A 184 9.06 -0.18 1.21
C PHE A 184 9.73 -0.68 -0.06
N TYR A 185 9.59 -1.98 -0.39
CA TYR A 185 10.14 -2.55 -1.62
C TYR A 185 9.79 -1.73 -2.86
N ARG A 186 10.66 -1.82 -3.87
CA ARG A 186 10.43 -1.21 -5.20
C ARG A 186 10.18 0.31 -5.19
N ASN A 187 10.69 1.01 -4.18
CA ASN A 187 10.80 2.47 -4.19
C ASN A 187 12.25 2.90 -4.45
N ASP A 188 12.44 4.19 -4.68
CA ASP A 188 13.72 4.78 -5.02
C ASP A 188 14.28 5.51 -3.82
N ILE A 189 15.39 5.03 -3.30
CA ILE A 189 16.02 5.63 -2.14
C ILE A 189 17.53 5.64 -2.32
N SER A 190 18.18 6.77 -2.08
CA SER A 190 19.64 6.81 -2.02
C SER A 190 20.16 6.02 -0.83
N LEU A 191 21.41 5.57 -0.91
CA LEU A 191 22.08 4.89 0.20
C LEU A 191 22.10 5.77 1.45
N LEU A 192 22.27 7.08 1.29
CA LEU A 192 22.29 8.03 2.40
C LEU A 192 20.95 8.03 3.15
N VAL A 193 19.83 8.19 2.44
CA VAL A 193 18.51 8.25 3.06
C VAL A 193 18.09 6.88 3.59
N LEU A 194 18.48 5.78 2.92
CA LEU A 194 18.25 4.43 3.43
C LEU A 194 19.00 4.18 4.74
N LYS A 195 20.28 4.53 4.84
CA LYS A 195 21.04 4.43 6.11
C LYS A 195 20.35 5.23 7.22
N ASN A 196 19.90 6.46 6.92
CA ASN A 196 19.16 7.27 7.89
C ASN A 196 17.85 6.60 8.35
N LEU A 197 17.06 6.04 7.41
CA LEU A 197 15.85 5.29 7.73
C LEU A 197 16.14 4.07 8.61
N LEU A 198 17.22 3.33 8.32
CA LEU A 198 17.64 2.17 9.10
C LEU A 198 18.04 2.57 10.52
N HIS A 199 18.81 3.65 10.73
CA HIS A 199 19.15 4.12 12.08
C HIS A 199 17.92 4.45 12.93
N HIS A 200 16.83 4.91 12.33
CA HIS A 200 15.59 5.21 13.03
C HIS A 200 14.76 3.95 13.29
N THR A 201 14.59 3.10 12.28
CA THR A 201 13.84 1.83 12.40
C THR A 201 14.56 0.79 13.27
N ALA A 202 15.88 0.89 13.41
CA ALA A 202 16.68 0.10 14.35
C ALA A 202 16.21 0.29 15.81
N LYS A 203 15.74 1.50 16.16
CA LYS A 203 15.24 1.83 17.50
C LYS A 203 13.79 1.36 17.74
N MET A 204 13.07 0.97 16.69
CA MET A 204 11.68 0.54 16.75
C MET A 204 11.58 -0.96 17.11
N ARG A 205 11.69 -1.27 18.39
CA ARG A 205 11.82 -2.65 18.91
C ARG A 205 10.66 -3.61 18.57
N ARG A 206 9.48 -3.09 18.21
CA ARG A 206 8.30 -3.90 17.86
C ARG A 206 8.27 -4.35 16.40
N LEU A 207 9.11 -3.79 15.53
CA LEU A 207 9.21 -4.25 14.16
C LEU A 207 9.70 -5.71 14.11
N THR A 208 8.93 -6.54 13.43
CA THR A 208 9.21 -7.97 13.27
C THR A 208 9.39 -8.36 11.80
N GLN A 209 8.88 -7.55 10.88
CA GLN A 209 9.03 -7.75 9.44
C GLN A 209 9.32 -6.42 8.75
N GLU A 210 10.48 -6.33 8.09
CA GLU A 210 10.99 -5.11 7.49
C GLU A 210 11.49 -5.41 6.08
N LEU A 211 10.84 -4.82 5.09
CA LEU A 211 11.14 -5.05 3.68
C LEU A 211 11.62 -3.73 3.06
N TYR A 212 12.93 -3.60 2.85
CA TYR A 212 13.56 -2.37 2.36
C TYR A 212 13.96 -2.48 0.88
N PRO A 213 13.85 -1.41 0.09
CA PRO A 213 14.37 -1.41 -1.27
C PRO A 213 15.91 -1.43 -1.25
N ALA A 214 16.52 -2.00 -2.29
CA ALA A 214 17.94 -1.80 -2.56
C ALA A 214 18.21 -0.31 -2.87
N PRO A 215 19.30 0.28 -2.36
CA PRO A 215 19.63 1.68 -2.62
C PRO A 215 19.91 1.93 -4.10
N LEU A 216 19.72 3.18 -4.55
CA LEU A 216 19.91 3.61 -5.94
C LEU A 216 21.32 3.32 -6.48
N GLU A 217 22.31 3.25 -5.60
CA GLU A 217 23.70 2.94 -5.90
C GLU A 217 23.89 1.49 -6.38
N CYS A 218 22.92 0.61 -6.16
CA CYS A 218 22.87 -0.75 -6.70
C CYS A 218 22.38 -0.79 -8.16
N TYR A 219 22.18 0.34 -8.82
CA TYR A 219 21.71 0.40 -10.20
C TYR A 219 22.60 1.27 -11.07
N ASP A 220 22.67 0.90 -12.34
CA ASP A 220 23.17 1.72 -13.44
C ASP A 220 22.08 1.77 -14.51
N TYR A 221 21.36 2.88 -14.58
CA TYR A 221 20.09 3.00 -15.31
C TYR A 221 19.10 1.87 -14.96
N PHE A 222 18.91 0.93 -15.88
CA PHE A 222 18.00 -0.22 -15.77
C PHE A 222 18.71 -1.49 -15.32
N THR A 223 20.04 -1.45 -15.21
CA THR A 223 20.89 -2.59 -14.85
C THR A 223 21.06 -2.68 -13.35
N ILE A 224 20.95 -3.90 -12.80
CA ILE A 224 21.21 -4.18 -11.40
C ILE A 224 22.71 -4.49 -11.22
N LEU A 225 23.41 -3.66 -10.45
CA LEU A 225 24.80 -3.86 -10.05
C LEU A 225 24.87 -4.85 -8.89
N ARG A 226 24.89 -6.15 -9.20
CA ARG A 226 24.87 -7.23 -8.20
C ARG A 226 26.01 -7.14 -7.19
N ASP A 227 27.22 -6.79 -7.63
CA ASP A 227 28.38 -6.71 -6.74
C ASP A 227 28.19 -5.65 -5.67
N LYS A 228 27.67 -4.48 -6.05
CA LYS A 228 27.27 -3.43 -5.09
C LYS A 228 26.14 -3.89 -4.18
N PHE A 229 25.15 -4.61 -4.70
CA PHE A 229 24.06 -5.15 -3.87
C PHE A 229 24.57 -6.13 -2.80
N ILE A 230 25.47 -7.04 -3.17
CA ILE A 230 26.09 -8.00 -2.25
C ILE A 230 26.99 -7.30 -1.23
N GLN A 231 27.70 -6.24 -1.64
CA GLN A 231 28.56 -5.46 -0.76
C GLN A 231 27.75 -4.64 0.25
N LEU A 232 26.71 -3.92 -0.21
CA LEU A 232 25.99 -2.95 0.62
C LEU A 232 24.97 -3.59 1.57
N CYS A 233 24.29 -4.67 1.17
CA CYS A 233 23.23 -5.25 2.02
C CYS A 233 23.69 -5.77 3.39
N PRO A 234 24.86 -6.43 3.52
CA PRO A 234 25.44 -6.75 4.83
C PRO A 234 25.65 -5.51 5.69
N GLU A 235 26.28 -4.46 5.15
CA GLU A 235 26.52 -3.20 5.86
C GLU A 235 25.21 -2.55 6.34
N LEU A 236 24.17 -2.56 5.49
CA LEU A 236 22.85 -2.03 5.82
C LEU A 236 22.16 -2.86 6.91
N LEU A 237 22.25 -4.18 6.85
CA LEU A 237 21.69 -5.05 7.88
C LEU A 237 22.41 -4.86 9.23
N ASP A 238 23.72 -4.60 9.20
CA ASP A 238 24.52 -4.40 10.42
C ASP A 238 24.12 -3.12 11.17
N ILE A 239 23.64 -2.08 10.48
CA ILE A 239 23.06 -0.88 11.13
C ILE A 239 21.91 -1.26 12.08
N LEU A 240 21.04 -2.18 11.67
CA LEU A 240 19.94 -2.66 12.52
C LEU A 240 20.45 -3.51 13.68
N ARG A 241 21.48 -4.35 13.41
CA ARG A 241 22.06 -5.30 14.37
C ARG A 241 22.80 -4.64 15.53
N VAL A 242 23.33 -3.45 15.32
CA VAL A 242 23.97 -2.65 16.38
C VAL A 242 22.97 -2.31 17.49
N GLU A 243 21.70 -2.05 17.14
CA GLU A 243 20.68 -1.61 18.11
C GLU A 243 19.80 -2.77 18.63
N ARG A 244 19.54 -3.79 17.80
CA ARG A 244 18.68 -4.93 18.16
C ARG A 244 18.93 -6.16 17.31
N GLN A 245 18.39 -7.30 17.71
CA GLN A 245 18.33 -8.49 16.84
C GLN A 245 17.07 -8.45 15.98
N PRO A 246 17.14 -8.05 14.69
CA PRO A 246 15.98 -8.04 13.82
C PRO A 246 15.46 -9.47 13.54
N ARG A 247 14.15 -9.62 13.39
CA ARG A 247 13.52 -10.93 13.12
C ARG A 247 13.51 -11.30 11.65
N LYS A 248 12.77 -10.55 10.82
CA LYS A 248 12.71 -10.74 9.37
C LYS A 248 13.02 -9.42 8.69
N VAL A 249 14.26 -9.26 8.26
CA VAL A 249 14.71 -8.11 7.45
C VAL A 249 15.13 -8.63 6.10
N SER A 250 14.69 -7.95 5.05
CA SER A 250 15.15 -8.24 3.70
C SER A 250 15.25 -7.00 2.85
N PHE A 251 16.28 -6.97 2.00
CA PHE A 251 16.49 -5.95 0.98
C PHE A 251 16.18 -6.55 -0.39
N ALA A 252 15.49 -5.80 -1.26
CA ALA A 252 15.17 -6.28 -2.60
C ALA A 252 15.41 -5.22 -3.67
N THR A 253 15.97 -5.65 -4.80
CA THR A 253 16.06 -4.79 -5.98
C THR A 253 14.71 -4.69 -6.68
N ARG A 254 14.57 -3.70 -7.57
CA ARG A 254 13.56 -3.74 -8.64
C ARG A 254 13.70 -5.03 -9.45
N ALA A 255 12.63 -5.40 -10.15
CA ALA A 255 12.65 -6.55 -11.04
C ALA A 255 13.67 -6.33 -12.17
N CYS A 256 14.50 -7.33 -12.44
CA CYS A 256 15.38 -7.34 -13.61
C CYS A 256 14.54 -7.31 -14.90
N PHE A 257 14.84 -6.42 -15.85
CA PHE A 257 14.06 -6.33 -17.09
C PHE A 257 14.18 -7.56 -18.00
N VAL A 258 15.21 -8.41 -17.81
CA VAL A 258 15.42 -9.61 -18.64
C VAL A 258 14.61 -10.80 -18.14
N CYS A 259 14.65 -11.10 -16.84
CA CYS A 259 13.98 -12.28 -16.27
C CYS A 259 12.82 -11.97 -15.34
N PHE A 260 12.50 -10.69 -15.13
CA PHE A 260 11.46 -10.20 -14.22
C PHE A 260 11.61 -10.63 -12.75
N LYS A 261 12.76 -11.21 -12.36
CA LYS A 261 13.10 -11.56 -10.97
C LYS A 261 13.86 -10.41 -10.30
N SER A 262 13.58 -10.19 -9.02
CA SER A 262 14.39 -9.32 -8.16
C SER A 262 15.55 -10.08 -7.54
N CYS A 263 16.64 -9.38 -7.21
CA CYS A 263 17.62 -9.85 -6.26
C CYS A 263 17.10 -9.60 -4.83
N PHE A 264 17.36 -10.52 -3.92
CA PHE A 264 16.98 -10.43 -2.51
C PHE A 264 18.19 -10.65 -1.61
N TYR A 265 18.19 -10.01 -0.44
CA TYR A 265 19.15 -10.28 0.62
C TYR A 265 18.43 -10.38 1.96
N ASP A 266 18.46 -11.55 2.56
CA ASP A 266 17.92 -11.88 3.89
C ASP A 266 18.90 -12.80 4.64
N HIS A 267 20.05 -12.23 5.01
CA HIS A 267 21.28 -12.92 5.47
C HIS A 267 22.03 -13.70 4.39
N LYS A 268 21.34 -14.06 3.30
CA LYS A 268 21.94 -14.67 2.11
C LYS A 268 21.46 -13.93 0.86
N ALA A 269 22.38 -13.66 -0.06
CA ALA A 269 22.05 -13.09 -1.36
C ALA A 269 21.39 -14.16 -2.26
N ARG A 270 20.26 -13.80 -2.86
CA ARG A 270 19.56 -14.53 -3.92
C ARG A 270 19.49 -13.63 -5.13
N LEU A 271 20.27 -13.93 -6.16
CA LEU A 271 20.51 -13.00 -7.27
C LEU A 271 19.79 -13.46 -8.54
N CYS A 272 19.39 -12.51 -9.39
CA CYS A 272 19.07 -12.84 -10.78
C CYS A 272 20.36 -13.17 -11.55
N LEU A 273 20.29 -14.14 -12.46
CA LEU A 273 21.46 -14.64 -13.21
C LEU A 273 21.67 -13.93 -14.56
N CYS A 274 20.90 -12.88 -14.85
CA CYS A 274 20.98 -12.18 -16.13
C CYS A 274 22.19 -11.24 -16.15
N SER A 275 23.14 -11.47 -17.05
CA SER A 275 24.14 -10.46 -17.42
C SER A 275 23.56 -9.52 -18.47
N TYR A 276 23.66 -8.20 -18.25
CA TYR A 276 23.61 -7.27 -19.37
C TYR A 276 24.96 -7.37 -20.07
N ALA A 277 24.98 -7.99 -21.25
CA ALA A 277 26.06 -7.76 -22.20
C ALA A 277 25.80 -6.38 -22.79
N GLY A 278 26.58 -5.39 -22.34
CA GLY A 278 26.67 -4.09 -22.99
C GLY A 278 27.50 -4.21 -24.27
#